data_AF-A0A7V9E5P8-F1
#
_entry.id   AF-A0A7V9E5P8-F1
#
_cell.length_a   1.000
_cell.length_b   1.000
_cell.length_c   1.000
_cell.angle_alpha   90.00
_cell.angle_beta   90.00
_cell.angle_gamma   90.00
#
_symmetry.space_group_name_H-M   'P 1'
#
loop_
_entity.id
_entity.type
_entity.pdbx_description
1 polymer ?
#
loop_
_entity_poly.entity_id
_entity_poly.type
_entity_poly.pdbx_seq_one_letter_code
_entity_poly.pdbx_strand_id
1 'polypeptide(L)' 'MAALDAQARRRGTTRAQVIRAMVDSGIGTVDYLVAATAEINECRLATLNIRQYPLFPGLAAPFDFTPRN' A
#
# COMPACT_ATOMS: atom_id res chain seq x y z
N MET A 1 6.81 -3.02 -12.63
CA MET A 1 6.10 -4.33 -12.64
C MET A 1 6.64 -5.36 -11.65
N ALA A 2 7.97 -5.43 -11.43
CA ALA A 2 8.61 -6.44 -10.57
C ALA A 2 8.08 -6.54 -9.13
N ALA A 3 7.66 -5.43 -8.50
CA ALA A 3 7.12 -5.44 -7.14
C ALA A 3 5.76 -6.15 -7.03
N LEU A 4 4.89 -6.03 -8.03
CA LEU A 4 3.62 -6.78 -8.07
C LEU A 4 3.87 -8.28 -8.18
N ASP A 5 4.88 -8.68 -8.96
CA ASP A 5 5.23 -10.09 -9.14
C ASP A 5 5.93 -10.65 -7.88
N ALA A 6 6.76 -9.84 -7.21
CA ALA A 6 7.34 -10.18 -5.91
C ALA A 6 6.24 -10.37 -4.85
N GLN A 7 5.27 -9.47 -4.83
CA GLN A 7 4.14 -9.56 -3.91
C GLN A 7 3.25 -10.78 -4.21
N ALA A 8 3.00 -11.07 -5.48
CA ALA A 8 2.28 -12.26 -5.91
C ALA A 8 2.96 -13.54 -5.42
N ARG A 9 4.29 -13.65 -5.58
CA ARG A 9 5.09 -14.77 -5.06
C ARG A 9 4.99 -14.90 -3.54
N ARG A 10 5.17 -13.79 -2.80
CA ARG A 10 5.10 -13.78 -1.32
C ARG A 10 3.75 -14.25 -0.80
N ARG A 11 2.66 -13.85 -1.46
CA ARG A 11 1.28 -14.21 -1.09
C ARG A 11 0.82 -15.55 -1.65
N GLY A 12 1.64 -16.27 -2.42
CA GLY A 12 1.25 -17.52 -3.08
C GLY A 12 0.10 -17.35 -4.07
N THR A 13 0.02 -16.19 -4.74
CA THR A 13 -1.08 -15.79 -5.63
C THR A 13 -0.54 -15.41 -7.01
N THR A 14 -1.44 -15.13 -7.96
CA THR A 14 -1.07 -14.60 -9.27
C THR A 14 -1.04 -13.07 -9.29
N ARG A 15 -0.29 -12.52 -10.25
CA ARG A 15 -0.28 -11.08 -10.55
C ARG A 15 -1.69 -10.55 -10.86
N ALA A 16 -2.51 -11.32 -11.57
CA ALA A 16 -3.88 -10.92 -11.91
C ALA A 16 -4.77 -10.78 -10.66
N GLN A 17 -4.64 -11.69 -9.70
CA GLN A 17 -5.34 -11.60 -8.41
C GLN A 17 -4.87 -10.40 -7.58
N VAL A 18 -3.58 -10.07 -7.61
CA VAL A 18 -3.05 -8.84 -6.98
C VAL A 18 -3.67 -7.58 -7.59
N ILE A 19 -3.71 -7.50 -8.93
CA ILE A 19 -4.28 -6.34 -9.63
C ILE A 19 -5.78 -6.22 -9.34
N ARG A 20 -6.52 -7.34 -9.33
CA ARG A 20 -7.95 -7.32 -8.99
C ARG A 20 -8.17 -6.84 -7.55
N ALA A 21 -7.43 -7.36 -6.57
CA ALA A 21 -7.52 -6.88 -5.20
C ALA A 21 -7.19 -5.37 -5.06
N MET A 22 -6.22 -4.88 -5.82
CA MET A 22 -5.88 -3.46 -5.89
C MET A 22 -7.08 -2.63 -6.37
N VAL A 23 -7.68 -3.01 -7.51
CA VAL A 23 -8.86 -2.35 -8.08
C VAL A 23 -10.06 -2.42 -7.12
N ASP A 24 -10.35 -3.59 -6.54
CA ASP A 24 -11.48 -3.80 -5.62
C ASP A 24 -11.35 -2.94 -4.36
N SER A 25 -10.11 -2.67 -3.91
CA SER A 25 -9.84 -1.81 -2.76
C SER A 25 -9.85 -0.31 -3.07
N GLY A 26 -9.85 0.08 -4.35
CA GLY A 26 -9.76 1.48 -4.78
C GLY A 26 -8.39 2.13 -4.57
N ILE A 27 -7.34 1.38 -4.18
CA ILE A 27 -5.98 1.91 -4.05
C ILE A 27 -5.36 2.15 -5.43
N GLY A 28 -4.70 3.29 -5.60
CA GLY A 28 -3.97 3.61 -6.83
C GLY A 28 -2.73 2.74 -7.02
N THR A 29 -2.28 2.57 -8.26
CA THR A 29 -1.10 1.75 -8.58
C THR A 29 0.16 2.21 -7.83
N VAL A 30 0.40 3.51 -7.75
CA VAL A 30 1.60 4.06 -7.07
C VAL A 30 1.53 3.78 -5.57
N ASP A 31 0.38 4.06 -4.95
CA ASP A 31 0.17 3.82 -3.52
C ASP A 31 0.29 2.33 -3.18
N TYR A 32 -0.26 1.46 -4.02
CA TYR A 32 -0.09 0.02 -3.86
C TYR A 32 1.38 -0.40 -3.91
N LEU A 33 2.17 0.16 -4.82
CA LEU A 33 3.59 -0.17 -4.91
C LEU A 33 4.36 0.25 -3.65
N VAL A 34 4.07 1.43 -3.10
CA VAL A 34 4.67 1.88 -1.83
C VAL A 34 4.29 0.94 -0.68
N ALA A 35 3.00 0.63 -0.57
CA ALA A 35 2.45 -0.31 0.40
C ALA A 35 3.08 -1.71 0.30
N ALA A 36 3.13 -2.27 -0.90
CA ALA A 36 3.71 -3.59 -1.15
C ALA A 36 5.22 -3.60 -0.85
N THR A 37 5.95 -2.53 -1.18
CA THR A 37 7.37 -2.41 -0.82
C THR A 37 7.56 -2.37 0.69
N ALA A 38 6.74 -1.63 1.45
CA ALA A 38 6.81 -1.62 2.90
C ALA A 38 6.53 -3.02 3.49
N GLU A 39 5.51 -3.72 2.99
CA GLU A 39 5.19 -5.10 3.41
C GLU A 39 6.33 -6.07 3.09
N ILE A 40 6.90 -6.01 1.87
CA ILE A 40 8.00 -6.88 1.43
C ILE A 40 9.23 -6.71 2.34
N ASN A 41 9.54 -5.46 2.72
CA ASN A 41 10.69 -5.13 3.57
C ASN A 41 10.36 -5.12 5.07
N GLU A 42 9.16 -5.58 5.46
CA GLU A 42 8.72 -5.66 6.86
C GLU A 42 8.81 -4.32 7.61
N CYS A 43 8.61 -3.22 6.88
CA CYS A 43 8.65 -1.86 7.40
C CYS A 43 7.25 -1.36 7.74
N ARG A 44 7.18 -0.41 8.69
CA ARG A 44 5.94 0.32 8.95
C ARG A 44 5.74 1.40 7.89
N LEU A 45 4.55 1.45 7.30
CA LEU A 45 4.18 2.52 6.39
C LEU A 45 3.90 3.80 7.19
N ALA A 46 4.61 4.87 6.86
CA ALA A 46 4.43 6.19 7.45
C ALA A 46 4.01 7.17 6.36
N THR A 47 2.80 7.72 6.44
CA THR A 47 2.25 8.62 5.41
C THR A 47 1.32 9.66 6.02
N LEU A 48 1.29 10.86 5.44
CA LEU A 48 0.28 11.88 5.74
C LEU A 48 -1.02 11.64 4.96
N ASN A 49 -0.98 10.86 3.87
CA ASN A 49 -2.14 10.60 3.03
C ASN A 49 -2.83 9.28 3.36
N ILE A 50 -3.30 9.15 4.60
CA ILE A 50 -3.93 7.90 5.10
C ILE A 50 -5.06 7.42 4.18
N ARG A 51 -5.84 8.36 3.61
CA ARG A 51 -7.00 8.05 2.76
C ARG A 51 -6.64 7.28 1.48
N GLN A 52 -5.41 7.41 0.99
CA GLN A 52 -4.92 6.67 -0.18
C GLN A 52 -4.58 5.21 0.11
N TYR A 53 -4.57 4.78 1.37
CA TYR A 53 -4.15 3.43 1.78
C TYR A 53 -5.29 2.66 2.46
N PRO A 54 -6.43 2.41 1.77
CA PRO A 54 -7.61 1.79 2.37
C PRO A 54 -7.37 0.34 2.84
N LEU A 55 -6.33 -0.32 2.33
CA LEU A 55 -5.93 -1.68 2.71
C LEU A 55 -5.21 -1.78 4.06
N PHE A 56 -4.90 -0.66 4.71
CA PHE A 56 -4.16 -0.62 5.98
C PHE A 56 -5.08 -0.13 7.10
N PRO A 57 -5.96 -1.00 7.63
CA PRO A 57 -6.83 -0.62 8.74
C PRO A 57 -5.97 -0.23 9.95
N GLY A 58 -6.25 0.94 10.52
CA GLY A 58 -5.49 1.48 11.66
C GLY A 58 -4.21 2.24 11.28
N LEU A 59 -3.95 2.47 10.00
CA LEU A 59 -2.89 3.39 9.58
C LEU A 59 -3.17 4.79 10.12
N ALA A 60 -2.28 5.30 10.95
CA ALA A 60 -2.33 6.65 11.50
C ALA A 60 -1.22 7.50 10.88
N ALA A 61 -1.47 8.81 10.77
CA ALA A 61 -0.44 9.74 10.36
C ALA A 61 0.66 9.73 11.44
N PRO A 62 1.94 9.64 11.05
CA PRO A 62 3.06 9.61 12.01
C PRO A 62 3.27 10.96 12.70
N PHE A 63 2.72 12.04 12.14
CA PHE A 63 2.88 13.40 12.63
C PHE A 63 1.54 14.13 12.54
N ASP A 64 1.26 14.98 13.53
CA ASP A 64 0.15 15.92 13.45
C ASP A 64 0.42 16.92 12.33
N PHE A 65 -0.46 16.93 11.33
CA PHE A 65 -0.43 17.98 10.32
C PHE A 65 -1.14 19.21 10.87
N THR A 66 -0.39 20.10 11.53
CA THR A 66 -0.85 21.47 11.76
C THR A 66 -0.58 22.28 10.48
N PRO A 67 -1.62 22.73 9.74
CA PRO A 67 -1.39 23.60 8.59
C PRO A 67 -0.68 24.87 9.07
N ARG A 68 0.44 25.22 8.42
CA ARG A 68 1.04 26.55 8.60
C ARG A 68 0.32 27.49 7.64
N ASN A 69 -0.50 28.36 8.20
CA ASN A 69 -1.09 29.50 7.49
C ASN A 69 -0.03 30.56 7.23
#